data_AF-A0A7S0X259-F1
#
_entry.id   AF-A0A7S0X259-F1
#
_cell.length_a   1.000
_cell.length_b   1.000
_cell.length_c   1.000
_cell.angle_alpha   90.00
_cell.angle_beta   90.00
_cell.angle_gamma   90.00
#
_symmetry.space_group_name_H-M   'P 1'
#
loop_
_entity.id
_entity.type
_entity.pdbx_description
1 polymer ?
#
loop_
_entity_poly.entity_id
_entity_poly.type
_entity_poly.pdbx_seq_one_letter_code
_entity_poly.pdbx_strand_id
1 'polypeptide(L)'
;WVPPHAGDPDSFSFFTATVVNIAAMKPLTPRIDIYDHSQGKAAPAFAISPTIPALGSEYLFVGLGCGVVGAYSLATGALVRELSLGMPTTSPHFVAIDLFTITNHQGECANMGKVVLAAVPADSAFVHMFEINDEVSTLDVMDRRPAPPLVR
;
A
#
# COMPACT_ATOMS: atom_id res chain seq x y z
N TRP A 1 -8.87 19.03 -3.83
CA TRP A 1 -7.42 18.89 -4.00
C TRP A 1 -6.96 20.04 -4.88
N VAL A 2 -6.02 20.86 -4.40
CA VAL A 2 -5.51 22.03 -5.13
C VAL A 2 -4.11 21.65 -5.64
N PRO A 3 -3.84 21.73 -6.95
CA PRO A 3 -2.52 21.40 -7.48
C PRO A 3 -1.46 22.37 -6.95
N PRO A 4 -0.23 21.89 -6.70
CA PRO A 4 0.88 22.76 -6.33
C PRO A 4 1.10 23.81 -7.43
N HIS A 5 1.27 25.07 -7.01
CA HIS A 5 1.52 26.17 -7.94
C HIS A 5 2.97 26.09 -8.43
N ALA A 6 3.21 26.10 -9.74
CA ALA A 6 4.53 25.87 -10.35
C ALA A 6 5.65 26.89 -9.97
N GLY A 7 5.37 27.87 -9.11
CA GLY A 7 6.32 28.86 -8.63
C GLY A 7 6.38 28.97 -7.10
N ASP A 8 5.78 28.03 -6.37
CA ASP A 8 5.84 28.01 -4.91
C ASP A 8 6.98 27.06 -4.45
N PRO A 9 8.15 27.60 -4.05
CA PRO A 9 9.28 26.80 -3.57
C PRO A 9 8.98 26.08 -2.25
N ASP A 10 7.91 26.48 -1.54
CA ASP A 10 7.44 25.84 -0.29
C ASP A 10 6.30 24.84 -0.54
N SER A 11 5.90 24.62 -1.80
CA SER A 11 4.96 23.55 -2.17
C SER A 11 5.67 22.20 -2.15
N PHE A 12 5.93 21.70 -0.95
CA PHE A 12 6.39 20.33 -0.81
C PHE A 12 5.26 19.40 -1.26
N SER A 13 5.59 18.48 -2.18
CA SER A 13 4.65 17.48 -2.68
C SER A 13 4.42 16.43 -1.58
N PHE A 14 3.69 16.79 -0.52
CA PHE A 14 3.19 15.85 0.49
C PHE A 14 1.67 15.93 0.53
N PHE A 15 1.04 14.81 0.85
CA PHE A 15 -0.33 14.81 1.33
C PHE A 15 -0.35 14.33 2.77
N THR A 16 -1.41 14.73 3.46
CA THR A 16 -1.60 14.40 4.86
C THR A 16 -2.78 13.45 5.01
N ALA A 17 -2.56 12.36 5.74
CA ALA A 17 -3.61 11.46 6.18
C ALA A 17 -3.94 11.72 7.67
N THR A 18 -5.22 11.78 8.00
CA THR A 18 -5.72 11.92 9.37
C THR A 18 -7.07 11.23 9.45
N VAL A 19 -7.25 10.36 10.45
CA VAL A 19 -8.54 9.74 10.72
C VAL A 19 -9.31 10.64 11.67
N VAL A 20 -10.54 10.99 11.30
CA VAL A 20 -11.39 11.89 12.07
C VAL A 20 -12.62 11.13 12.56
N ASN A 21 -12.91 11.26 13.85
CA ASN A 21 -14.22 10.87 14.37
C ASN A 21 -15.26 11.86 13.86
N ILE A 22 -16.17 11.40 12.99
CA ILE A 22 -17.19 12.27 12.36
C ILE A 22 -18.17 12.83 13.40
N ALA A 23 -18.54 12.05 14.43
CA ALA A 23 -19.48 12.51 15.45
C ALA A 23 -18.89 13.62 16.34
N ALA A 24 -17.58 13.54 16.64
CA ALA A 24 -16.89 14.50 17.49
C ALA A 24 -16.12 15.59 16.71
N MET A 25 -15.98 15.44 15.39
CA MET A 25 -15.11 16.25 14.52
C MET A 25 -13.68 16.41 15.06
N LYS A 26 -13.16 15.35 15.69
CA LYS A 26 -11.83 15.34 16.32
C LYS A 26 -10.93 14.29 15.66
N PRO A 27 -9.64 14.59 15.44
CA PRO A 27 -8.66 13.59 15.04
C PRO A 27 -8.61 12.45 16.06
N LEU A 28 -8.63 11.21 15.56
CA LEU A 28 -8.39 10.01 16.35
C LEU A 28 -6.91 9.58 16.31
N THR A 29 -6.19 10.03 15.30
CA THR A 29 -4.83 9.60 15.00
C THR A 29 -3.90 10.81 14.88
N PRO A 30 -2.60 10.64 15.14
CA PRO A 30 -1.61 11.64 14.76
C PRO A 30 -1.67 11.93 13.25
N ARG A 31 -1.21 13.12 12.89
CA ARG A 31 -1.05 13.55 11.50
C ARG A 31 0.03 12.69 10.84
N ILE A 32 -0.26 12.09 9.68
CA ILE A 32 0.70 11.32 8.88
C ILE A 32 0.97 12.12 7.60
N ASP A 33 2.21 12.56 7.40
CA ASP A 33 2.64 13.26 6.19
C ASP A 33 3.41 12.31 5.27
N ILE A 34 2.96 12.18 4.03
CA ILE A 34 3.47 11.22 3.05
C ILE A 34 3.82 11.96 1.76
N TYR A 35 4.98 11.64 1.20
CA TYR A 35 5.43 12.26 -0.05
C TYR A 35 4.52 11.84 -1.22
N ASP A 36 4.04 12.82 -1.97
CA ASP A 36 3.23 12.65 -3.18
C ASP A 36 4.13 12.41 -4.40
N HIS A 37 4.39 11.14 -4.68
CA HIS A 37 5.15 10.73 -5.85
C HIS A 37 4.42 10.97 -7.19
N SER A 38 3.13 11.34 -7.17
CA SER A 38 2.42 11.78 -8.37
C SER A 38 2.71 13.26 -8.70
N GLN A 39 3.29 14.02 -7.77
CA GLN A 39 3.50 15.48 -7.88
C GLN A 39 2.19 16.21 -8.24
N GLY A 40 1.09 15.77 -7.64
CA GLY A 40 -0.23 16.29 -7.90
C GLY A 40 -0.88 15.88 -9.21
N LYS A 41 -0.36 14.86 -9.90
CA LYS A 41 -1.00 14.39 -11.13
C LYS A 41 -2.10 13.37 -10.86
N ALA A 42 -2.13 12.78 -9.67
CA ALA A 42 -3.11 11.78 -9.26
C ALA A 42 -3.55 11.96 -7.80
N ALA A 43 -4.73 11.44 -7.47
CA ALA A 43 -5.11 11.27 -6.08
C ALA A 43 -4.23 10.21 -5.42
N PRO A 44 -3.86 10.36 -4.12
CA PRO A 44 -3.12 9.33 -3.41
C PRO A 44 -3.91 8.03 -3.35
N ALA A 45 -3.29 6.94 -3.78
CA ALA A 45 -3.83 5.60 -3.59
C ALA A 45 -3.47 5.08 -2.19
N PHE A 46 -4.48 4.64 -1.45
CA PHE A 46 -4.32 4.11 -0.10
C PHE A 46 -5.33 3.01 0.19
N ALA A 47 -5.01 2.14 1.14
CA ALA A 47 -5.91 1.17 1.73
C ALA A 47 -5.78 1.19 3.25
N ILE A 48 -6.84 0.81 3.95
CA ILE A 48 -6.84 0.68 5.41
C ILE A 48 -7.06 -0.79 5.72
N SER A 49 -6.20 -1.37 6.57
CA SER A 49 -6.43 -2.74 7.01
C SER A 49 -7.68 -2.81 7.89
N PRO A 50 -8.45 -3.91 7.82
CA PRO A 50 -9.34 -4.25 8.92
C PRO A 50 -8.55 -4.25 10.24
N THR A 51 -9.21 -4.00 11.37
CA THR A 51 -8.57 -4.16 12.68
C THR A 51 -8.06 -5.60 12.79
N ILE A 52 -6.73 -5.80 12.79
CA ILE A 52 -6.11 -7.11 13.02
C ILE A 52 -5.99 -7.27 14.54
N PRO A 53 -6.76 -8.18 15.17
CA PRO A 53 -6.81 -8.27 16.64
C PRO A 53 -5.45 -8.53 17.29
N ALA A 54 -4.55 -9.23 16.58
CA ALA A 54 -3.20 -9.55 17.05
C ALA A 54 -2.26 -8.34 17.14
N LEU A 55 -2.49 -7.31 16.31
CA LEU A 55 -1.64 -6.13 16.23
C LEU A 55 -2.19 -4.93 17.00
N GLY A 56 -3.45 -5.01 17.47
CA GLY A 56 -4.07 -4.00 18.32
C GLY A 56 -4.29 -2.63 17.66
N SER A 57 -4.04 -2.51 16.35
CA SER A 57 -4.15 -1.25 15.61
C SER A 57 -4.53 -1.50 14.16
N GLU A 58 -5.23 -0.54 13.57
CA GLU A 58 -5.45 -0.46 12.12
C GLU A 58 -4.22 0.16 11.45
N TYR A 59 -3.94 -0.25 10.22
CA TYR A 59 -2.80 0.23 9.45
C TYR A 59 -3.26 0.92 8.17
N LEU A 60 -2.61 2.04 7.86
CA LEU A 60 -2.73 2.74 6.59
C LEU A 60 -1.64 2.25 5.64
N PHE A 61 -2.04 1.71 4.51
CA PHE A 61 -1.16 1.30 3.43
C PHE A 61 -1.20 2.35 2.34
N VAL A 62 -0.02 2.82 1.94
CA VAL A 62 0.08 3.91 0.97
C VAL A 62 1.28 3.73 0.05
N GLY A 63 1.15 4.19 -1.18
CA GLY A 63 2.24 4.17 -2.15
C GLY A 63 3.37 5.13 -1.76
N LEU A 64 4.61 4.61 -1.66
CA LEU A 64 5.85 5.37 -1.48
C LEU A 64 6.68 5.46 -2.78
N GLY A 65 6.01 5.25 -3.92
CA GLY A 65 6.62 5.26 -5.24
C GLY A 65 7.54 4.07 -5.53
N CYS A 66 7.98 3.95 -6.79
CA CYS A 66 8.95 2.94 -7.26
C CYS A 66 8.62 1.49 -6.85
N GLY A 67 7.34 1.13 -6.77
CA GLY A 67 6.91 -0.21 -6.37
C GLY A 67 6.96 -0.49 -4.87
N VAL A 68 7.06 0.53 -4.02
CA VAL A 68 7.09 0.41 -2.56
C VAL A 68 5.76 0.87 -1.94
N VAL A 69 5.25 0.10 -0.98
CA VAL A 69 4.09 0.45 -0.17
C VAL A 69 4.50 0.59 1.30
N GLY A 70 4.21 1.72 1.91
CA GLY A 70 4.43 1.96 3.34
C GLY A 70 3.21 1.54 4.15
N ALA A 71 3.44 0.86 5.27
CA ALA A 71 2.42 0.51 6.26
C ALA A 71 2.62 1.38 7.51
N TYR A 72 1.68 2.27 7.78
CA TYR A 72 1.70 3.19 8.92
C TYR A 72 0.71 2.72 9.98
N SER A 73 1.11 2.72 11.25
CA SER A 73 0.18 2.47 12.35
C SER A 73 -0.73 3.68 12.53
N LEU A 74 -2.05 3.50 12.45
CA LEU A 74 -2.99 4.60 12.68
C LEU A 74 -2.97 5.06 14.13
N ALA A 75 -2.72 4.18 15.10
CA ALA A 75 -2.64 4.57 16.51
C ALA A 75 -1.47 5.53 16.81
N THR A 76 -0.33 5.37 16.13
CA THR A 76 0.90 6.12 16.44
C THR A 76 1.31 7.11 15.36
N GLY A 77 0.77 6.98 14.13
CA GLY A 77 1.22 7.70 12.95
C GLY A 77 2.60 7.28 12.43
N ALA A 78 3.25 6.29 13.06
CA ALA A 78 4.59 5.87 12.67
C ALA A 78 4.56 4.93 11.46
N LEU A 79 5.56 5.05 10.59
CA LEU A 79 5.87 4.05 9.57
C LEU A 79 6.37 2.79 10.29
N VAL A 80 5.65 1.69 10.13
CA VAL A 80 5.94 0.41 10.79
C VAL A 80 6.74 -0.48 9.86
N ARG A 81 6.44 -0.43 8.55
CA ARG A 81 7.08 -1.28 7.55
C ARG A 81 7.01 -0.68 6.15
N GLU A 82 8.00 -0.99 5.33
CA GLU A 82 7.97 -0.80 3.88
C GLU A 82 7.88 -2.16 3.18
N LEU A 83 7.00 -2.26 2.19
CA LEU A 83 6.74 -3.46 1.40
C LEU A 83 7.23 -3.21 -0.02
N SER A 84 8.36 -3.83 -0.39
CA SER A 84 8.90 -3.76 -1.75
C SER A 84 8.21 -4.80 -2.64
N LEU A 85 7.29 -4.35 -3.48
CA LEU A 85 6.42 -5.22 -4.29
C LEU A 85 7.13 -5.86 -5.50
N GLY A 86 8.45 -5.67 -5.65
CA GLY A 86 9.24 -6.31 -6.72
C GLY A 86 8.86 -5.87 -8.14
N MET A 87 8.18 -4.73 -8.27
CA MET A 87 7.73 -4.20 -9.55
C MET A 87 8.81 -3.35 -10.21
N PRO A 88 8.76 -3.18 -11.55
CA PRO A 88 9.66 -2.27 -12.25
C PRO A 88 9.59 -0.87 -11.62
N THR A 89 10.74 -0.33 -11.22
CA THR A 89 10.87 0.98 -10.56
C THR A 89 10.50 2.16 -11.47
N THR A 90 10.06 1.88 -12.70
CA THR A 90 9.69 2.87 -13.72
C THR A 90 8.37 3.56 -13.44
N SER A 91 7.49 2.97 -12.60
CA SER A 91 6.24 3.62 -12.22
C SER A 91 6.47 4.54 -11.01
N PRO A 92 6.19 5.85 -11.13
CA PRO A 92 6.48 6.80 -10.06
C PRO A 92 5.52 6.65 -8.87
N HIS A 93 4.28 6.20 -9.07
CA HIS A 93 3.26 6.12 -8.01
C HIS A 93 2.22 5.03 -8.29
N PHE A 94 1.33 4.79 -7.33
CA PHE A 94 0.16 3.93 -7.48
C PHE A 94 -1.10 4.76 -7.73
N VAL A 95 -1.96 4.27 -8.61
CA VAL A 95 -3.27 4.88 -8.89
C VAL A 95 -4.41 4.21 -8.13
N ALA A 96 -4.20 2.97 -7.66
CA ALA A 96 -5.13 2.27 -6.79
C ALA A 96 -4.37 1.29 -5.87
N ILE A 97 -4.82 1.20 -4.62
CA ILE A 97 -4.39 0.21 -3.64
C ILE A 97 -5.65 -0.26 -2.92
N ASP A 98 -5.79 -1.56 -2.72
CA ASP A 98 -6.89 -2.14 -1.96
C ASP A 98 -6.43 -3.32 -1.11
N LEU A 99 -7.15 -3.57 -0.03
CA LEU A 99 -6.91 -4.67 0.90
C LEU A 99 -8.19 -5.46 1.08
N PHE A 100 -8.10 -6.77 0.83
CA PHE A 100 -9.23 -7.66 1.06
C PHE A 100 -8.79 -8.96 1.69
N THR A 101 -9.67 -9.50 2.52
CA THR A 101 -9.53 -10.83 3.09
C THR A 101 -10.21 -11.82 2.16
N ILE A 102 -9.54 -12.93 1.85
CA ILE A 102 -10.13 -14.01 1.09
C ILE A 102 -11.21 -14.67 1.95
N THR A 103 -12.47 -14.37 1.62
CA THR A 103 -13.63 -15.03 2.21
C THR A 103 -14.05 -16.21 1.33
N ASN A 104 -14.67 -17.19 1.96
CA ASN A 104 -15.12 -18.39 1.29
C ASN A 104 -16.65 -18.41 1.23
N HIS A 105 -17.20 -18.56 0.03
CA HIS A 105 -18.64 -18.69 -0.16
C HIS A 105 -19.07 -20.13 -0.48
N GLN A 106 -18.20 -21.00 -0.99
CA GLN A 106 -18.54 -22.36 -1.43
C GLN A 106 -17.31 -23.31 -1.45
N GLY A 107 -17.06 -24.07 -0.37
CA GLY A 107 -16.08 -25.18 -0.31
C GLY A 107 -14.68 -24.81 0.19
N GLU A 108 -13.96 -25.74 0.86
CA GLU A 108 -12.66 -25.45 1.52
C GLU A 108 -11.63 -24.80 0.56
N CYS A 109 -11.23 -23.57 0.87
CA CYS A 109 -10.17 -22.86 0.16
C CYS A 109 -8.95 -22.73 1.06
N ALA A 110 -7.80 -23.25 0.62
CA ALA A 110 -6.55 -23.20 1.37
C ALA A 110 -6.06 -21.78 1.71
N ASN A 111 -6.56 -20.78 0.98
CA ASN A 111 -6.20 -19.37 1.16
C ASN A 111 -7.25 -18.58 1.97
N MET A 112 -8.30 -19.24 2.49
CA MET A 112 -9.32 -18.58 3.29
C MET A 112 -8.69 -17.88 4.51
N GLY A 113 -9.12 -16.64 4.77
CA GLY A 113 -8.63 -15.82 5.87
C GLY A 113 -7.34 -15.07 5.59
N LYS A 114 -6.65 -15.35 4.47
CA LYS A 114 -5.47 -14.59 4.06
C LYS A 114 -5.85 -13.18 3.64
N VAL A 115 -4.98 -12.22 3.95
CA VAL A 115 -5.11 -10.83 3.54
C VAL A 115 -4.28 -10.60 2.29
N VAL A 116 -4.89 -9.99 1.28
CA VAL A 116 -4.26 -9.69 0.00
C VAL A 116 -4.25 -8.19 -0.23
N LEU A 117 -3.09 -7.67 -0.58
CA LEU A 117 -2.88 -6.32 -1.07
C LEU A 117 -2.93 -6.34 -2.60
N ALA A 118 -3.88 -5.62 -3.19
CA ALA A 118 -3.91 -5.34 -4.61
C ALA A 118 -3.37 -3.94 -4.88
N ALA A 119 -2.52 -3.78 -5.88
CA ALA A 119 -1.94 -2.49 -6.25
C ALA A 119 -1.89 -2.33 -7.78
N VAL A 120 -2.18 -1.12 -8.25
CA VAL A 120 -2.11 -0.73 -9.65
C VAL A 120 -1.13 0.42 -9.79
N PRO A 121 0.08 0.17 -10.34
CA PRO A 121 1.03 1.22 -10.66
C PRO A 121 0.50 2.14 -11.75
N ALA A 122 0.90 3.42 -11.72
CA ALA A 122 0.70 4.31 -12.85
C ALA A 122 1.33 3.71 -14.12
N ASP A 123 0.65 3.89 -15.25
CA ASP A 123 1.06 3.40 -16.56
C ASP A 123 1.16 1.86 -16.69
N SER A 124 0.60 1.11 -15.74
CA SER A 124 0.47 -0.36 -15.82
C SER A 124 -0.92 -0.77 -16.28
N ALA A 125 -0.98 -1.81 -17.13
CA ALA A 125 -2.23 -2.48 -17.51
C ALA A 125 -2.60 -3.64 -16.56
N PHE A 126 -1.80 -3.87 -15.51
CA PHE A 126 -1.91 -5.03 -14.64
C PHE A 126 -2.25 -4.63 -13.20
N VAL A 127 -3.06 -5.46 -12.56
CA VAL A 127 -3.26 -5.45 -11.11
C VAL A 127 -2.28 -6.45 -10.50
N HIS A 128 -1.48 -5.99 -9.55
CA HIS A 128 -0.52 -6.83 -8.83
C HIS A 128 -1.10 -7.19 -7.47
N MET A 129 -1.02 -8.47 -7.09
CA MET A 129 -1.62 -9.01 -5.87
C MET A 129 -0.54 -9.65 -5.00
N PHE A 130 -0.53 -9.29 -3.71
CA PHE A 130 0.47 -9.71 -2.74
C PHE A 130 -0.21 -10.24 -1.48
N GLU A 131 0.15 -11.44 -1.06
CA GLU A 131 -0.28 -11.98 0.23
C GLU A 131 0.49 -11.26 1.35
N ILE A 132 -0.23 -10.67 2.30
CA ILE A 132 0.36 -10.09 3.50
C ILE A 132 0.36 -11.18 4.57
N ASN A 133 1.55 -11.67 4.91
CA ASN A 133 1.76 -12.61 6.01
C ASN A 133 2.41 -11.93 7.20
N ASP A 134 1.82 -12.11 8.38
CA ASP A 134 2.37 -11.60 9.65
C ASP A 134 3.74 -12.24 9.98
N GLU A 135 4.02 -13.43 9.46
CA GLU A 135 5.20 -14.24 9.82
C GLU A 135 6.42 -14.08 8.89
N VAL A 136 6.36 -13.32 7.79
CA VAL A 136 7.46 -13.31 6.80
C VAL A 136 7.93 -11.90 6.46
N SER A 137 8.95 -11.45 7.18
CA SER A 137 10.02 -10.63 6.61
C SER A 137 10.63 -11.39 5.42
N THR A 138 10.70 -10.74 4.26
CA THR A 138 11.05 -11.22 2.90
C THR A 138 9.85 -11.63 2.04
N LEU A 139 9.41 -10.71 1.19
CA LEU A 139 8.71 -11.06 -0.05
C LEU A 139 9.64 -11.98 -0.85
N ASP A 140 9.37 -13.28 -0.79
CA ASP A 140 9.90 -14.22 -1.77
C ASP A 140 9.27 -13.81 -3.10
N VAL A 141 10.00 -12.98 -3.85
CA VAL A 141 9.78 -12.83 -5.28
C VAL A 141 9.93 -14.24 -5.82
N MET A 142 8.82 -14.87 -6.22
CA MET A 142 8.87 -16.07 -7.04
C MET A 142 9.57 -15.70 -8.36
N ASP A 143 10.90 -15.69 -8.32
CA ASP A 143 11.80 -15.61 -9.44
C ASP A 143 11.60 -16.92 -10.22
N ARG A 144 10.57 -16.93 -11.08
CA ARG A 144 10.42 -17.96 -12.11
C ARG A 144 11.56 -17.77 -13.11
N ARG A 145 12.76 -18.19 -12.74
CA ARG A 145 13.82 -18.40 -13.72
C ARG A 145 13.38 -19.54 -14.64
N PRO A 146 13.45 -19.36 -15.97
CA PRO A 146 13.30 -20.49 -16.86
C PRO A 146 14.40 -21.51 -16.56
N ALA A 147 14.03 -22.78 -16.42
CA ALA A 147 14.98 -23.86 -16.24
C ALA A 147 16.01 -23.84 -17.39
N PRO A 148 17.32 -24.03 -17.12
CA PRO A 148 18.30 -24.12 -18.18
C PRO A 148 17.99 -25.35 -19.06
N PRO A 149 18.23 -25.28 -20.37
CA PRO A 149 17.98 -26.40 -21.26
C PRO A 149 18.83 -27.60 -20.84
N LEU A 150 18.18 -28.77 -20.73
CA LEU A 150 18.85 -30.04 -20.53
C LEU A 150 19.74 -30.32 -21.75
N VAL A 151 21.06 -30.21 -21.57
CA VAL A 151 22.03 -30.71 -22.53
C VAL A 151 22.17 -32.22 -22.31
N ARG A 152 21.71 -33.00 -23.28
CA ARG A 152 22.25 -34.34 -23.59
C ARG A 152 22.35 -34.49 -25.10
#